data_AF-G4MT09-F1
#
_entry.id   AF-G4MT09-F1
#
_cell.length_a   1.000
_cell.length_b   1.000
_cell.length_c   1.000
_cell.angle_alpha   90.00
_cell.angle_beta   90.00
_cell.angle_gamma   90.00
#
_symmetry.space_group_name_H-M   'P 1'
#
loop_
_entity.id
_entity.type
_entity.pdbx_description
1 polymer ?
#
loop_
_entity_poly.entity_id
_entity_poly.type
_entity_poly.pdbx_seq_one_letter_code
_entity_poly.pdbx_strand_id
1 'polypeptide(L)'
;MPICIECRHPVKTLWTKYSGTGDGDKVSGHNIRLTVCKNCGRFCDKYVEHDFVVLFVDLVLIKPQVYRHLLHNSLMRDGDRFDPTMIRLGILLLLFDVYLTWARIEKQFNTSSSADQSSFSRIAQQPIVLQYMFFLLLCTLSNLAFHLSIRLLTSSPWSPLVLLGLLPAPFERPNSVSTALLVSSSTKLFPILMVIWNYDVPAAARSLGWAVVANNVEALMILLDCGYGAAALLTTAGALSRWAISSAFLTAAGLEGVSVAAETSIAEDGRALWAFLLTANEWAGRLATG
;
A
#
# COMPACT_ATOMS: atom_id res chain seq x y z
N MET A 1 5.82 -21.63 -9.75
CA MET A 1 7.28 -21.89 -9.72
C MET A 1 7.94 -20.68 -9.08
N PRO A 2 8.91 -20.86 -8.17
CA PRO A 2 9.58 -19.74 -7.53
C PRO A 2 10.52 -19.00 -8.50
N ILE A 3 10.84 -17.75 -8.17
CA ILE A 3 11.71 -16.89 -8.98
C ILE A 3 12.92 -16.43 -8.18
N CYS A 4 14.00 -16.07 -8.87
CA CYS A 4 15.12 -15.38 -8.25
C CYS A 4 14.73 -13.95 -7.85
N ILE A 5 14.94 -13.55 -6.60
CA ILE A 5 14.61 -12.20 -6.10
C ILE A 5 15.48 -11.11 -6.73
N GLU A 6 16.63 -11.46 -7.31
CA GLU A 6 17.57 -10.52 -7.93
C GLU A 6 17.23 -10.27 -9.41
N CYS A 7 17.13 -11.34 -10.22
CA CYS A 7 16.99 -11.26 -11.67
C CYS A 7 15.67 -11.80 -12.23
N ARG A 8 14.72 -12.20 -11.37
CA ARG A 8 13.41 -12.78 -11.74
C ARG A 8 13.44 -14.07 -12.57
N HIS A 9 14.62 -14.64 -12.81
CA HIS A 9 14.72 -15.91 -13.54
C HIS A 9 13.98 -17.02 -12.77
N PRO A 10 13.14 -17.84 -13.43
CA PRO A 10 12.41 -18.92 -12.78
C PRO A 10 13.39 -20.00 -12.30
N VAL A 11 13.16 -20.52 -11.10
CA VAL A 11 14.03 -21.53 -10.47
C VAL A 11 13.18 -22.73 -10.03
N LYS A 12 13.76 -23.94 -10.08
CA LYS A 12 13.06 -25.16 -9.66
C LYS A 12 12.93 -25.24 -8.13
N THR A 13 14.01 -24.98 -7.41
CA THR A 13 14.06 -25.03 -5.93
C THR A 13 14.86 -23.84 -5.41
N LEU A 14 14.32 -23.13 -4.42
CA LEU A 14 15.00 -21.99 -3.77
C LEU A 14 16.11 -22.44 -2.81
N TRP A 15 15.92 -23.62 -2.23
CA TRP A 15 16.83 -24.17 -1.24
C TRP A 15 16.75 -25.69 -1.22
N THR A 16 17.76 -26.31 -0.61
CA THR A 16 17.84 -27.77 -0.40
C THR A 16 18.00 -28.05 1.08
N LYS A 17 17.17 -28.97 1.63
CA LYS A 17 17.31 -29.43 3.01
C LYS A 17 18.30 -30.58 3.02
N TYR A 18 19.32 -30.50 3.87
CA TYR A 18 20.12 -31.66 4.21
C TYR A 18 19.57 -32.24 5.51
N SER A 19 19.04 -33.48 5.46
CA SER A 19 18.76 -34.24 6.67
C SER A 19 20.10 -34.58 7.32
N GLY A 20 20.37 -34.02 8.50
CA GLY A 20 21.52 -34.44 9.29
C GLY A 20 21.42 -35.93 9.59
N THR A 21 22.43 -36.69 9.19
CA THR A 21 22.68 -38.04 9.70
C THR A 21 23.22 -37.91 11.12
N GLY A 22 22.36 -38.07 12.12
CA GLY A 22 22.76 -37.99 13.53
C GLY A 22 21.55 -37.98 14.45
N ASP A 23 21.24 -39.16 14.97
CA ASP A 23 20.36 -39.38 16.12
C ASP A 23 20.77 -38.47 17.29
N GLY A 24 19.81 -37.78 17.92
CA GLY A 24 20.00 -37.34 19.30
C GLY A 24 19.91 -35.86 19.71
N ASP A 25 19.61 -34.86 18.86
CA ASP A 25 19.34 -33.52 19.41
C ASP A 25 18.28 -32.71 18.63
N LYS A 26 17.15 -32.45 19.31
CA LYS A 26 15.99 -31.69 18.81
C LYS A 26 16.17 -30.17 18.95
N VAL A 27 17.39 -29.66 18.95
CA VAL A 27 17.67 -28.24 19.17
C VAL A 27 18.69 -27.77 18.15
N SER A 28 18.29 -26.81 17.31
CA SER A 28 19.13 -25.98 16.42
C SER A 28 19.34 -26.47 14.97
N GLY A 29 18.57 -25.85 14.07
CA GLY A 29 19.01 -25.59 12.70
C GLY A 29 18.60 -26.64 11.68
N HIS A 30 17.53 -26.37 10.92
CA HIS A 30 17.40 -26.99 9.62
C HIS A 30 18.62 -26.58 8.77
N ASN A 31 19.54 -27.52 8.49
CA ASN A 31 20.67 -27.27 7.61
C ASN A 31 20.14 -27.10 6.17
N ILE A 32 19.81 -25.86 5.84
CA ILE A 32 19.24 -25.44 4.56
C ILE A 32 20.36 -24.76 3.79
N ARG A 33 20.57 -25.17 2.54
CA ARG A 33 21.49 -24.50 1.63
C ARG A 33 20.69 -23.78 0.54
N LEU A 34 20.88 -22.47 0.45
CA LEU A 34 20.29 -21.64 -0.60
C LEU A 34 20.82 -22.03 -1.99
N THR A 35 19.93 -22.10 -2.97
CA THR A 35 20.29 -22.35 -4.36
C THR A 35 20.91 -21.08 -4.97
N VAL A 36 21.95 -21.25 -5.78
CA VAL A 36 22.56 -20.16 -6.57
C VAL A 36 21.86 -20.06 -7.93
N CYS A 37 21.50 -18.86 -8.34
CA CYS A 37 20.83 -18.61 -9.62
C CYS A 37 21.83 -18.78 -10.78
N LYS A 38 21.44 -19.57 -11.79
CA LYS A 38 22.27 -19.81 -12.99
C LYS A 38 22.43 -18.57 -13.89
N ASN A 39 21.51 -17.61 -13.79
CA ASN A 39 21.53 -16.42 -14.65
C ASN A 39 22.38 -15.29 -14.06
N CYS A 40 22.21 -14.96 -12.77
CA CYS A 40 22.92 -13.84 -12.14
C CYS A 40 24.05 -14.25 -11.17
N GLY A 41 24.23 -15.54 -10.89
CA GLY A 41 25.26 -16.04 -9.98
C GLY A 41 25.06 -15.69 -8.49
N ARG A 42 23.98 -14.99 -8.12
CA ARG A 42 23.62 -14.66 -6.73
C ARG A 42 22.72 -15.74 -6.13
N PHE A 43 22.59 -15.76 -4.79
CA PHE A 43 21.60 -16.62 -4.13
C PHE A 43 20.18 -16.28 -4.59
N CYS A 44 19.40 -17.32 -4.92
CA CYS A 44 18.06 -17.16 -5.49
C CYS A 44 17.12 -16.37 -4.59
N ASP A 45 17.18 -16.61 -3.29
CA ASP A 45 16.36 -15.95 -2.30
C ASP A 45 17.02 -15.97 -0.91
N LYS A 46 17.57 -14.83 -0.47
CA LYS A 46 18.20 -14.71 0.85
C LYS A 46 17.19 -14.67 2.00
N TYR A 47 15.96 -14.22 1.75
CA TYR A 47 14.96 -13.96 2.80
C TYR A 47 14.37 -15.24 3.39
N VAL A 48 14.61 -16.40 2.76
CA VAL A 48 14.26 -17.71 3.31
C VAL A 48 14.86 -17.96 4.69
N GLU A 49 16.05 -17.40 4.96
CA GLU A 49 16.75 -17.55 6.25
C GLU A 49 16.47 -16.40 7.22
N HIS A 50 15.89 -15.30 6.74
CA HIS A 50 15.69 -14.11 7.56
C HIS A 50 14.40 -14.20 8.37
N ASP A 51 14.43 -13.65 9.58
CA ASP A 51 13.25 -13.53 10.43
C ASP A 51 12.32 -12.41 9.95
N PHE A 52 11.04 -12.49 10.31
CA PHE A 52 9.97 -11.57 9.92
C PHE A 52 10.30 -10.11 10.23
N VAL A 53 11.08 -9.82 11.27
CA VAL A 53 11.51 -8.45 11.60
C VAL A 53 12.36 -7.84 10.49
N VAL A 54 13.33 -8.60 9.95
CA VAL A 54 14.18 -8.11 8.86
C VAL A 54 13.40 -7.98 7.58
N LEU A 55 12.50 -8.94 7.29
CA LEU A 55 11.58 -8.82 6.17
C LEU A 55 10.73 -7.55 6.29
N PHE A 56 10.18 -7.27 7.47
CA PHE A 56 9.35 -6.09 7.70
C PHE A 56 10.12 -4.78 7.47
N VAL A 57 11.34 -4.66 7.97
CA VAL A 57 12.18 -3.46 7.77
C VAL A 57 12.48 -3.25 6.28
N ASP A 58 12.89 -4.29 5.58
CA ASP A 58 13.19 -4.21 4.15
C ASP A 58 11.93 -3.91 3.30
N LEU A 59 10.76 -4.31 3.80
CA LEU A 59 9.47 -4.09 3.15
C LEU A 59 9.01 -2.66 3.31
N VAL A 60 9.17 -2.11 4.51
CA VAL A 60 8.98 -0.69 4.81
C VAL A 60 9.93 0.18 3.98
N LEU A 61 11.15 -0.29 3.74
CA LEU A 61 12.12 0.37 2.86
C LEU A 61 11.87 0.15 1.37
N ILE A 62 10.77 -0.51 1.00
CA ILE A 62 10.37 -0.75 -0.40
C ILE A 62 11.47 -1.46 -1.19
N LYS A 63 12.24 -2.35 -0.55
CA LYS A 63 13.27 -3.07 -1.28
C LYS A 63 12.61 -4.04 -2.26
N PRO A 64 12.94 -3.98 -3.56
CA PRO A 64 12.28 -4.82 -4.56
C PRO A 64 12.50 -6.32 -4.30
N GLN A 65 13.59 -6.67 -3.62
CA GLN A 65 13.99 -8.04 -3.29
C GLN A 65 12.99 -8.70 -2.33
N VAL A 66 12.56 -8.01 -1.26
CA VAL A 66 11.61 -8.58 -0.29
C VAL A 66 10.19 -8.61 -0.86
N TYR A 67 9.83 -7.67 -1.73
CA TYR A 67 8.56 -7.72 -2.46
C TYR A 67 8.51 -8.96 -3.37
N ARG A 68 9.59 -9.27 -4.09
CA ARG A 68 9.68 -10.48 -4.91
C ARG A 68 9.64 -11.75 -4.06
N HIS A 69 10.34 -11.77 -2.93
CA HIS A 69 10.27 -12.88 -1.98
C HIS A 69 8.83 -13.10 -1.48
N LEU A 70 8.22 -12.05 -0.92
CA LEU A 70 6.90 -12.14 -0.31
C LEU A 70 5.84 -12.51 -1.35
N LEU A 71 5.80 -11.79 -2.47
CA LEU A 71 4.78 -11.98 -3.49
C LEU A 71 4.96 -13.28 -4.26
N HIS A 72 6.19 -13.63 -4.68
CA HIS A 72 6.39 -14.76 -5.60
C HIS A 72 6.88 -16.05 -4.95
N ASN A 73 7.59 -15.97 -3.83
CA ASN A 73 8.27 -17.13 -3.22
C ASN A 73 7.65 -17.58 -1.90
N SER A 74 6.98 -16.67 -1.16
CA SER A 74 6.33 -16.97 0.12
C SER A 74 4.82 -17.12 -0.02
N LEU A 75 4.09 -16.02 -0.28
CA LEU A 75 2.62 -16.02 -0.36
C LEU A 75 2.08 -16.84 -1.54
N MET A 76 2.89 -16.98 -2.60
CA MET A 76 2.51 -17.66 -3.84
C MET A 76 2.74 -19.17 -3.84
N ARG A 77 3.18 -19.78 -2.73
CA ARG A 77 3.48 -21.22 -2.71
C ARG A 77 2.22 -22.10 -2.69
N ASP A 78 1.12 -21.64 -2.09
CA ASP A 78 -0.09 -22.42 -1.82
C ASP A 78 -1.35 -21.94 -2.59
N GLY A 79 -1.17 -21.21 -3.70
CA GLY A 79 -2.24 -20.65 -4.55
C GLY A 79 -2.60 -19.19 -4.21
N ASP A 80 -3.54 -18.58 -4.94
CA ASP A 80 -3.97 -17.18 -4.74
C ASP A 80 -4.93 -17.06 -3.54
N ARG A 81 -4.52 -17.53 -2.35
CA ARG A 81 -5.32 -17.45 -1.11
C ARG A 81 -4.81 -16.33 -0.22
N PHE A 82 -5.70 -15.72 0.57
CA PHE A 82 -5.29 -14.76 1.59
C PHE A 82 -4.74 -15.49 2.81
N ASP A 83 -3.47 -15.24 3.12
CA ASP A 83 -2.88 -15.72 4.35
C ASP A 83 -3.50 -15.06 5.58
N PRO A 84 -3.70 -15.79 6.71
CA PRO A 84 -4.27 -15.22 7.93
C PRO A 84 -3.48 -14.02 8.47
N THR A 85 -2.17 -13.99 8.25
CA THR A 85 -1.29 -12.88 8.64
C THR A 85 -1.63 -11.60 7.86
N MET A 86 -1.92 -11.72 6.57
CA MET A 86 -2.31 -10.60 5.71
C MET A 86 -3.69 -10.07 6.07
N ILE A 87 -4.61 -10.95 6.48
CA ILE A 87 -5.92 -10.55 7.00
C ILE A 87 -5.75 -9.75 8.31
N ARG A 88 -4.90 -10.24 9.23
CA ARG A 88 -4.60 -9.51 10.48
C ARG A 88 -3.98 -8.13 10.20
N LEU A 89 -3.03 -8.05 9.26
CA LEU A 89 -2.47 -6.77 8.81
C LEU A 89 -3.54 -5.86 8.22
N GLY A 90 -4.44 -6.39 7.38
CA GLY A 90 -5.54 -5.64 6.79
C GLY A 90 -6.50 -5.08 7.85
N ILE A 91 -6.85 -5.86 8.87
CA ILE A 91 -7.66 -5.41 10.01
C ILE A 91 -6.94 -4.28 10.76
N LEU A 92 -5.64 -4.45 11.03
CA LEU A 92 -4.83 -3.42 11.71
C LEU A 92 -4.83 -2.12 10.90
N LEU A 93 -4.54 -2.19 9.60
CA LEU A 93 -4.53 -1.02 8.71
C LEU A 93 -5.89 -0.35 8.61
N LEU A 94 -6.97 -1.13 8.63
CA LEU A 94 -8.34 -0.60 8.64
C LEU A 94 -8.61 0.20 9.92
N LEU A 95 -8.23 -0.31 11.09
CA LEU A 95 -8.41 0.39 12.36
C LEU A 95 -7.60 1.69 12.40
N PHE A 96 -6.39 1.69 11.86
CA PHE A 96 -5.60 2.90 11.69
C PHE A 96 -6.24 3.89 10.72
N ASP A 97 -6.77 3.42 9.59
CA ASP A 97 -7.51 4.26 8.66
C ASP A 97 -8.73 4.92 9.33
N VAL A 98 -9.47 4.18 10.18
CA VAL A 98 -10.59 4.71 10.97
C VAL A 98 -10.10 5.82 11.90
N TYR A 99 -9.03 5.58 12.66
CA TYR A 99 -8.46 6.57 13.58
C TYR A 99 -7.99 7.83 12.84
N LEU A 100 -7.20 7.67 11.77
CA LEU A 100 -6.67 8.80 11.00
C LEU A 100 -7.78 9.59 10.30
N THR A 101 -8.84 8.92 9.85
CA THR A 101 -10.00 9.56 9.23
C THR A 101 -10.79 10.36 10.25
N TRP A 102 -11.05 9.80 11.43
CA TRP A 102 -11.68 10.50 12.54
C TRP A 102 -10.86 11.73 12.96
N ALA A 103 -9.56 11.57 13.23
CA ALA A 103 -8.68 12.65 13.66
C ALA A 103 -8.59 13.78 12.62
N ARG A 104 -8.56 13.44 11.31
CA ARG A 104 -8.59 14.42 10.23
C ARG A 104 -9.89 15.23 10.24
N ILE A 105 -11.02 14.54 10.37
CA ILE A 105 -12.35 15.14 10.35
C ILE A 105 -12.57 16.03 11.59
N GLU A 106 -12.13 15.60 12.77
CA GLU A 106 -12.18 16.40 13.99
C GLU A 106 -11.35 17.69 13.87
N LYS A 107 -10.17 17.61 13.24
CA LYS A 107 -9.36 18.81 12.98
C LYS A 107 -10.04 19.76 12.00
N GLN A 108 -10.72 19.23 10.98
CA GLN A 108 -11.50 20.02 10.03
C GLN A 108 -12.68 20.72 10.73
N PHE A 109 -13.39 20.03 11.62
CA PHE A 109 -14.47 20.63 12.42
C PHE A 109 -14.09 21.95 13.10
N ASN A 110 -12.87 22.03 13.67
CA ASN A 110 -12.38 23.25 14.32
C ASN A 110 -12.09 24.41 13.36
N THR A 111 -11.94 24.13 12.06
CA THR A 111 -11.60 25.11 11.02
C THR A 111 -12.76 25.41 10.06
N SER A 112 -13.80 24.57 10.04
CA SER A 112 -14.93 24.65 9.12
C SER A 112 -15.98 25.69 9.51
N SER A 113 -16.75 26.14 8.52
CA SER A 113 -17.88 27.07 8.64
C SER A 113 -18.97 26.57 9.60
N SER A 114 -19.77 27.49 10.15
CA SER A 114 -20.83 27.21 11.14
C SER A 114 -21.88 26.19 10.67
N ALA A 115 -22.20 26.15 9.37
CA ALA A 115 -23.12 25.17 8.80
C ALA A 115 -22.58 23.73 8.89
N ASP A 116 -21.30 23.52 8.59
CA ASP A 116 -20.65 22.20 8.66
C ASP A 116 -20.52 21.72 10.10
N GLN A 117 -20.23 22.64 11.03
CA GLN A 117 -20.19 22.33 12.46
C GLN A 117 -21.51 21.75 12.97
N SER A 118 -22.66 22.20 12.44
CA SER A 118 -23.99 21.69 12.84
C SER A 118 -24.28 20.25 12.36
N SER A 119 -23.67 19.83 11.24
CA SER A 119 -23.81 18.46 10.73
C SER A 119 -22.88 17.51 11.47
N PHE A 120 -21.67 17.97 11.81
CA PHE A 120 -20.76 17.23 12.67
C PHE A 120 -21.26 17.10 14.10
N SER A 121 -21.85 18.15 14.67
CA SER A 121 -22.43 18.09 16.01
C SER A 121 -23.55 17.05 16.07
N ARG A 122 -24.32 16.87 14.99
CA ARG A 122 -25.34 15.82 14.90
C ARG A 122 -24.75 14.41 14.96
N ILE A 123 -23.59 14.18 14.35
CA ILE A 123 -22.89 12.89 14.41
C ILE A 123 -22.21 12.69 15.77
N ALA A 124 -21.62 13.75 16.33
CA ALA A 124 -20.98 13.72 17.64
C ALA A 124 -21.97 13.51 18.80
N GLN A 125 -23.24 13.91 18.62
CA GLN A 125 -24.33 13.66 19.57
C GLN A 125 -24.91 12.25 19.49
N GLN A 126 -24.53 11.44 18.51
CA GLN A 126 -24.97 10.04 18.42
C GLN A 126 -24.26 9.17 19.46
N PRO A 127 -24.86 8.04 19.87
CA PRO A 127 -24.18 7.08 20.72
C PRO A 127 -22.86 6.64 20.09
N ILE A 128 -21.85 6.46 20.94
CA ILE A 128 -20.47 6.22 20.52
C ILE A 128 -20.34 5.03 19.55
N VAL A 129 -21.19 4.01 19.70
CA VAL A 129 -21.25 2.84 18.82
C VAL A 129 -21.62 3.23 17.38
N LEU A 130 -22.60 4.11 17.18
CA LEU A 130 -23.00 4.54 15.84
C LEU A 130 -21.92 5.39 15.19
N GLN A 131 -21.23 6.25 15.96
CA GLN A 131 -20.09 7.02 15.46
C GLN A 131 -18.97 6.10 14.96
N TYR A 132 -18.60 5.07 15.73
CA TYR A 132 -17.58 4.10 15.32
C TYR A 132 -18.02 3.29 14.09
N MET A 133 -19.27 2.80 14.06
CA MET A 133 -19.80 2.05 12.92
C MET A 133 -19.82 2.88 11.64
N PHE A 134 -20.12 4.19 11.74
CA PHE A 134 -20.08 5.12 10.62
C PHE A 134 -18.68 5.22 10.02
N PHE A 135 -17.65 5.52 10.83
CA PHE A 135 -16.27 5.63 10.32
C PHE A 135 -15.72 4.29 9.83
N LEU A 136 -16.08 3.19 10.50
CA LEU A 136 -15.71 1.85 10.07
C LEU A 136 -16.32 1.54 8.69
N LEU A 137 -17.61 1.82 8.48
CA LEU A 137 -18.27 1.61 7.19
C LEU A 137 -17.66 2.48 6.09
N LEU A 138 -17.45 3.77 6.36
CA LEU A 138 -16.77 4.68 5.44
C LEU A 138 -15.39 4.15 5.02
N CYS A 139 -14.56 3.76 6.00
CA CYS A 139 -13.20 3.29 5.73
C CYS A 139 -13.18 1.94 5.03
N THR A 140 -14.06 1.01 5.40
CA THR A 140 -14.17 -0.30 4.75
C THR A 140 -14.60 -0.18 3.29
N LEU A 141 -15.66 0.59 3.00
CA LEU A 141 -16.13 0.82 1.63
C LEU A 141 -15.06 1.51 0.78
N SER A 142 -14.41 2.52 1.32
CA SER A 142 -13.34 3.26 0.64
C SER A 142 -12.13 2.36 0.33
N ASN A 143 -11.68 1.54 1.28
CA ASN A 143 -10.59 0.58 1.04
C ASN A 143 -11.01 -0.51 0.05
N LEU A 144 -12.23 -1.03 0.17
CA LEU A 144 -12.74 -2.04 -0.75
C LEU A 144 -12.81 -1.49 -2.18
N ALA A 145 -13.26 -0.25 -2.36
CA ALA A 145 -13.28 0.44 -3.65
C ALA A 145 -11.88 0.55 -4.26
N PHE A 146 -10.89 0.99 -3.48
CA PHE A 146 -9.49 1.07 -3.91
C PHE A 146 -8.95 -0.28 -4.40
N HIS A 147 -9.14 -1.34 -3.60
CA HIS A 147 -8.66 -2.67 -3.94
C HIS A 147 -9.41 -3.27 -5.12
N LEU A 148 -10.74 -3.14 -5.15
CA LEU A 148 -11.57 -3.71 -6.21
C LEU A 148 -11.33 -3.02 -7.54
N SER A 149 -11.17 -1.69 -7.58
CA SER A 149 -10.87 -0.99 -8.82
C SER A 149 -9.55 -1.44 -9.42
N ILE A 150 -8.49 -1.56 -8.62
CA ILE A 150 -7.18 -2.00 -9.13
C ILE A 150 -7.27 -3.44 -9.61
N ARG A 151 -7.93 -4.34 -8.86
CA ARG A 151 -8.15 -5.74 -9.27
C ARG A 151 -8.93 -5.86 -10.58
N LEU A 152 -9.98 -5.06 -10.75
CA LEU A 152 -10.74 -5.03 -11.99
C LEU A 152 -9.88 -4.53 -13.16
N LEU A 153 -9.06 -3.50 -12.93
CA LEU A 153 -8.16 -2.97 -13.95
C LEU A 153 -7.01 -3.93 -14.29
N THR A 154 -6.56 -4.79 -13.37
CA THR A 154 -5.42 -5.71 -13.64
C THR A 154 -5.84 -7.10 -14.09
N SER A 155 -6.94 -7.63 -13.53
CA SER A 155 -7.28 -9.05 -13.61
C SER A 155 -8.60 -9.34 -14.33
N SER A 156 -9.40 -8.31 -14.67
CA SER A 156 -10.62 -8.55 -15.44
C SER A 156 -10.32 -8.85 -16.91
N PRO A 157 -11.13 -9.70 -17.57
CA PRO A 157 -11.00 -9.99 -19.00
C PRO A 157 -11.26 -8.76 -19.89
N TRP A 158 -11.99 -7.76 -19.38
CA TRP A 158 -12.24 -6.48 -20.05
C TRP A 158 -11.36 -5.36 -19.50
N SER A 159 -10.17 -5.69 -19.00
CA SER A 159 -9.23 -4.68 -18.52
C SER A 159 -8.96 -3.66 -19.64
N PRO A 160 -9.28 -2.37 -19.42
CA PRO A 160 -8.99 -1.34 -20.42
C PRO A 160 -7.49 -1.19 -20.62
N LEU A 161 -6.65 -1.52 -19.63
CA LEU A 161 -5.19 -1.42 -19.75
C LEU A 161 -4.60 -2.50 -20.65
N VAL A 162 -5.20 -3.69 -20.68
CA VAL A 162 -4.81 -4.75 -21.62
C VAL A 162 -5.25 -4.36 -23.04
N LEU A 163 -6.47 -3.83 -23.18
CA LEU A 163 -6.97 -3.34 -24.47
C LEU A 163 -6.12 -2.20 -25.03
N LEU A 164 -5.62 -1.31 -24.17
CA LEU A 164 -4.79 -0.17 -24.53
C LEU A 164 -3.29 -0.51 -24.64
N GLY A 165 -2.92 -1.79 -24.48
CA GLY A 165 -1.55 -2.29 -24.63
C GLY A 165 -0.55 -1.88 -23.53
N LEU A 166 -1.04 -1.34 -22.40
CA LEU A 166 -0.18 -0.98 -21.26
C LEU A 166 0.20 -2.19 -20.39
N LEU A 167 -0.60 -3.27 -20.45
CA LEU A 167 -0.31 -4.55 -19.80
C LEU A 167 -0.26 -5.65 -20.86
N PRO A 168 0.73 -6.57 -20.80
CA PRO A 168 0.88 -7.62 -21.81
C PRO A 168 -0.22 -8.68 -21.76
N ALA A 169 -0.77 -8.96 -20.58
CA ALA A 169 -1.86 -9.90 -20.38
C ALA A 169 -2.62 -9.60 -19.07
N PRO A 170 -3.87 -10.06 -18.93
CA PRO A 170 -4.59 -10.00 -17.66
C PRO A 170 -3.83 -10.76 -16.57
N PHE A 171 -3.73 -10.18 -15.38
CA PHE A 171 -3.03 -10.81 -14.27
C PHE A 171 -3.91 -11.87 -13.60
N GLU A 172 -3.48 -13.12 -13.62
CA GLU A 172 -4.30 -14.27 -13.19
C GLU A 172 -4.53 -14.36 -11.65
N ARG A 173 -3.83 -13.56 -10.84
CA ARG A 173 -3.83 -13.68 -9.36
C ARG A 173 -4.31 -12.40 -8.66
N PRO A 174 -5.62 -12.15 -8.61
CA PRO A 174 -6.16 -10.91 -8.05
C PRO A 174 -5.93 -10.74 -6.54
N ASN A 175 -5.81 -11.79 -5.74
CA ASN A 175 -5.58 -11.63 -4.28
C ASN A 175 -4.15 -11.21 -3.97
N SER A 176 -3.20 -11.58 -4.83
CA SER A 176 -1.81 -11.12 -4.78
C SER A 176 -1.70 -9.60 -4.95
N VAL A 177 -2.54 -8.99 -5.79
CA VAL A 177 -2.63 -7.54 -5.96
C VAL A 177 -3.05 -6.86 -4.66
N SER A 178 -4.12 -7.35 -4.02
CA SER A 178 -4.55 -6.82 -2.72
C SER A 178 -3.49 -6.99 -1.65
N THR A 179 -2.79 -8.12 -1.64
CA THR A 179 -1.75 -8.38 -0.65
C THR A 179 -0.57 -7.44 -0.80
N ALA A 180 -0.11 -7.20 -2.04
CA ALA A 180 0.92 -6.21 -2.33
C ALA A 180 0.52 -4.82 -1.84
N LEU A 181 -0.72 -4.41 -2.08
CA LEU A 181 -1.26 -3.11 -1.69
C LEU A 181 -1.42 -2.95 -0.16
N LEU A 182 -1.84 -4.00 0.55
CA LEU A 182 -1.90 -3.99 2.01
C LEU A 182 -0.51 -3.83 2.61
N VAL A 183 0.44 -4.58 2.07
CA VAL A 183 1.83 -4.56 2.49
C VAL A 183 2.49 -3.20 2.23
N SER A 184 2.30 -2.62 1.04
CA SER A 184 2.81 -1.28 0.71
C SER A 184 2.15 -0.16 1.51
N SER A 185 0.92 -0.37 1.96
CA SER A 185 0.19 0.55 2.84
C SER A 185 0.59 0.45 4.31
N SER A 186 1.54 -0.40 4.69
CA SER A 186 2.03 -0.53 6.08
C SER A 186 2.61 0.77 6.67
N THR A 187 3.03 1.71 5.84
CA THR A 187 3.50 3.04 6.27
C THR A 187 2.41 3.90 6.89
N LYS A 188 1.13 3.54 6.73
CA LYS A 188 0.01 4.13 7.49
C LYS A 188 0.08 3.89 8.99
N LEU A 189 0.95 2.97 9.45
CA LEU A 189 1.19 2.73 10.87
C LEU A 189 2.16 3.76 11.47
N PHE A 190 2.97 4.44 10.67
CA PHE A 190 3.95 5.43 11.17
C PHE A 190 3.36 6.61 11.96
N PRO A 191 2.16 7.13 11.63
CA PRO A 191 1.47 8.08 12.50
C PRO A 191 1.36 7.66 13.97
N ILE A 192 1.43 6.37 14.33
CA ILE A 192 1.45 5.97 15.74
C ILE A 192 2.67 6.53 16.48
N LEU A 193 3.82 6.61 15.78
CA LEU A 193 5.02 7.24 16.34
C LEU A 193 4.82 8.76 16.46
N MET A 194 4.04 9.37 15.56
CA MET A 194 3.68 10.79 15.65
C MET A 194 2.67 11.09 16.77
N VAL A 195 1.94 10.10 17.28
CA VAL A 195 1.13 10.27 18.49
C VAL A 195 2.02 10.34 19.74
N ILE A 196 3.16 9.63 19.74
CA ILE A 196 4.11 9.62 20.86
C ILE A 196 4.99 10.87 20.86
N TRP A 197 5.36 11.39 19.69
CA TRP A 197 6.23 12.55 19.54
C TRP A 197 5.51 13.75 18.90
N ASN A 198 5.66 14.93 19.51
CA ASN A 198 5.13 16.20 18.98
C ASN A 198 5.90 16.65 17.72
N TYR A 199 5.58 16.07 16.57
CA TYR A 199 6.03 16.55 15.26
C TYR A 199 5.07 17.59 14.70
N ASP A 200 5.53 18.41 13.75
CA ASP A 200 4.69 19.37 13.00
C ASP A 200 3.60 18.63 12.21
N VAL A 201 2.46 18.45 12.89
CA VAL A 201 1.32 17.59 12.57
C VAL A 201 0.80 17.72 11.13
N PRO A 202 0.75 18.92 10.50
CA PRO A 202 0.22 19.06 9.14
C PRO A 202 1.19 18.62 8.04
N ALA A 203 2.49 18.93 8.16
CA ALA A 203 3.47 18.62 7.11
C ALA A 203 3.74 17.12 7.07
N ALA A 204 3.86 16.52 8.25
CA ALA A 204 4.17 15.10 8.40
C ALA A 204 3.03 14.18 7.92
N ALA A 205 1.77 14.56 8.17
CA ALA A 205 0.60 13.83 7.66
C ALA A 205 0.51 13.87 6.12
N ARG A 206 0.86 15.00 5.50
CA ARG A 206 0.90 15.13 4.03
C ARG A 206 2.00 14.28 3.41
N SER A 207 3.23 14.36 3.94
CA SER A 207 4.35 13.57 3.43
C SER A 207 4.10 12.07 3.53
N LEU A 208 3.49 11.61 4.63
CA LEU A 208 3.07 10.21 4.79
C LEU A 208 2.02 9.80 3.76
N GLY A 209 1.05 10.68 3.44
CA GLY A 209 0.06 10.43 2.39
C GLY A 209 0.71 10.17 1.04
N TRP A 210 1.65 11.03 0.63
CA TRP A 210 2.40 10.87 -0.61
C TRP A 210 3.32 9.65 -0.60
N ALA A 211 3.95 9.33 0.53
CA ALA A 211 4.75 8.12 0.68
C ALA A 211 3.89 6.86 0.45
N VAL A 212 2.68 6.78 1.01
CA VAL A 212 1.77 5.64 0.77
C VAL A 212 1.45 5.49 -0.73
N VAL A 213 1.20 6.60 -1.44
CA VAL A 213 0.93 6.56 -2.89
C VAL A 213 2.16 6.06 -3.65
N ALA A 214 3.35 6.59 -3.35
CA ALA A 214 4.60 6.15 -3.98
C ALA A 214 4.87 4.65 -3.73
N ASN A 215 4.66 4.19 -2.50
CA ASN A 215 4.81 2.77 -2.12
C ASN A 215 3.86 1.87 -2.90
N ASN A 216 2.60 2.31 -3.10
CA ASN A 216 1.62 1.57 -3.88
C ASN A 216 2.01 1.50 -5.36
N VAL A 217 2.56 2.58 -5.94
CA VAL A 217 3.07 2.60 -7.32
C VAL A 217 4.23 1.60 -7.47
N GLU A 218 5.22 1.65 -6.57
CA GLU A 218 6.36 0.73 -6.58
C GLU A 218 5.93 -0.73 -6.44
N ALA A 219 5.03 -1.01 -5.49
CA ALA A 219 4.53 -2.36 -5.29
C ALA A 219 3.81 -2.92 -6.52
N LEU A 220 2.98 -2.11 -7.19
CA LEU A 220 2.29 -2.51 -8.41
C LEU A 220 3.25 -2.68 -9.58
N MET A 221 4.24 -1.79 -9.73
CA MET A 221 5.28 -1.91 -10.75
C MET A 221 6.09 -3.20 -10.57
N ILE A 222 6.49 -3.51 -9.33
CA ILE A 222 7.27 -4.71 -9.02
C ILE A 222 6.44 -5.99 -9.26
N LEU A 223 5.16 -5.98 -8.89
CA LEU A 223 4.24 -7.12 -9.00
C LEU A 223 3.84 -7.41 -10.44
N LEU A 224 3.41 -6.38 -11.18
CA LEU A 224 2.87 -6.52 -12.53
C LEU A 224 3.95 -6.49 -13.61
N ASP A 225 5.18 -6.15 -13.24
CA ASP A 225 6.31 -5.94 -14.15
C ASP A 225 5.97 -4.97 -15.29
N CYS A 226 5.21 -3.93 -14.96
CA CYS A 226 4.81 -2.89 -15.90
C CYS A 226 5.67 -1.64 -15.75
N GLY A 227 5.57 -0.70 -16.69
CA GLY A 227 6.23 0.59 -16.57
C GLY A 227 5.62 1.46 -15.47
N TYR A 228 6.40 2.40 -14.92
CA TYR A 228 5.95 3.36 -13.91
C TYR A 228 4.66 4.09 -14.30
N GLY A 229 4.48 4.43 -15.58
CA GLY A 229 3.27 5.10 -16.07
C GLY A 229 2.00 4.27 -15.87
N ALA A 230 2.06 2.96 -16.15
CA ALA A 230 0.93 2.06 -15.93
C ALA A 230 0.64 1.87 -14.44
N ALA A 231 1.67 1.68 -13.62
CA ALA A 231 1.54 1.55 -12.16
C ALA A 231 0.98 2.83 -11.51
N ALA A 232 1.42 4.01 -11.98
CA ALA A 232 0.89 5.30 -11.56
C ALA A 232 -0.59 5.44 -11.94
N LEU A 233 -0.96 5.10 -13.19
CA LEU A 233 -2.36 5.14 -13.66
C LEU A 233 -3.27 4.22 -12.83
N LEU A 234 -2.81 3.01 -12.51
CA LEU A 234 -3.56 2.08 -11.66
C LEU A 234 -3.78 2.67 -10.25
N THR A 235 -2.72 3.26 -9.68
CA THR A 235 -2.78 3.85 -8.34
C THR A 235 -3.68 5.08 -8.32
N THR A 236 -3.63 5.93 -9.35
CA THR A 236 -4.52 7.10 -9.46
C THR A 236 -5.97 6.69 -9.68
N ALA A 237 -6.24 5.70 -10.53
CA ALA A 237 -7.59 5.16 -10.71
C ALA A 237 -8.14 4.58 -9.40
N GLY A 238 -7.31 3.88 -8.61
CA GLY A 238 -7.67 3.42 -7.28
C GLY A 238 -7.92 4.56 -6.29
N ALA A 239 -7.07 5.59 -6.28
CA ALA A 239 -7.25 6.75 -5.40
C ALA A 239 -8.53 7.52 -5.75
N LEU A 240 -8.85 7.67 -7.03
CA LEU A 240 -10.08 8.29 -7.52
C LEU A 240 -11.31 7.46 -7.13
N SER A 241 -11.26 6.13 -7.25
CA SER A 241 -12.38 5.27 -6.84
C SER A 241 -12.63 5.36 -5.32
N ARG A 242 -11.55 5.37 -4.52
CA ARG A 242 -11.61 5.58 -3.07
C ARG A 242 -12.24 6.93 -2.73
N TRP A 243 -11.77 8.00 -3.36
CA TRP A 243 -12.31 9.35 -3.16
C TRP A 243 -13.79 9.41 -3.55
N ALA A 244 -14.16 8.90 -4.72
CA ALA A 244 -15.55 8.93 -5.20
C ALA A 244 -16.51 8.22 -4.23
N ILE A 245 -16.14 7.03 -3.73
CA ILE A 245 -16.96 6.29 -2.76
C ILE A 245 -16.99 7.00 -1.40
N SER A 246 -15.86 7.56 -0.95
CA SER A 246 -15.82 8.34 0.30
C SER A 246 -16.70 9.59 0.20
N SER A 247 -16.61 10.34 -0.89
CA SER A 247 -17.41 11.54 -1.12
C SER A 247 -18.89 11.19 -1.21
N ALA A 248 -19.27 10.17 -2.00
CA ALA A 248 -20.65 9.72 -2.11
C ALA A 248 -21.23 9.27 -0.76
N PHE A 249 -20.43 8.63 0.09
CA PHE A 249 -20.85 8.23 1.44
C PHE A 249 -21.06 9.43 2.36
N LEU A 250 -20.15 10.42 2.32
CA LEU A 250 -20.27 11.64 3.12
C LEU A 250 -21.43 12.52 2.66
N THR A 251 -21.66 12.66 1.35
CA THR A 251 -22.82 13.41 0.83
C THR A 251 -24.14 12.73 1.20
N ALA A 252 -24.22 11.40 1.11
CA ALA A 252 -25.38 10.63 1.56
C ALA A 252 -25.67 10.81 3.07
N ALA A 253 -24.63 11.08 3.87
CA ALA A 253 -24.74 11.38 5.29
C ALA A 253 -25.03 12.87 5.61
N GLY A 254 -25.14 13.74 4.59
CA GLY A 254 -25.35 15.18 4.76
C GLY A 254 -24.10 15.98 5.14
N LEU A 255 -22.91 15.45 4.84
CA LEU A 255 -21.59 16.03 5.10
C LEU A 255 -20.87 16.51 3.82
N GLU A 256 -21.60 17.18 2.93
CA GLU A 256 -21.07 17.60 1.61
C GLU A 256 -19.94 18.65 1.73
N GLY A 257 -19.98 19.54 2.72
CA GLY A 257 -18.91 20.52 2.96
C GLY A 257 -17.54 19.88 3.27
N VAL A 258 -17.55 18.66 3.81
CA VAL A 258 -16.33 17.92 4.20
C VAL A 258 -15.61 17.35 2.99
N SER A 259 -16.37 16.78 2.03
CA SER A 259 -15.79 16.27 0.78
C SER A 259 -15.20 17.40 -0.04
N VAL A 260 -15.91 18.53 -0.14
CA VAL A 260 -15.45 19.71 -0.88
C VAL A 260 -14.20 20.31 -0.24
N ALA A 261 -14.15 20.44 1.10
CA ALA A 261 -12.96 20.94 1.79
C ALA A 261 -11.75 20.00 1.66
N ALA A 262 -11.97 18.69 1.60
CA ALA A 262 -10.90 17.73 1.34
C ALA A 262 -10.36 17.89 -0.09
N GLU A 263 -11.23 18.04 -1.09
CA GLU A 263 -10.87 18.24 -2.50
C GLU A 263 -10.04 19.51 -2.72
N THR A 264 -10.46 20.63 -2.13
CA THR A 264 -9.72 21.89 -2.25
C THR A 264 -8.32 21.78 -1.63
N SER A 265 -8.20 21.13 -0.46
CA SER A 265 -6.90 20.92 0.19
C SER A 265 -5.95 20.04 -0.64
N ILE A 266 -6.47 18.98 -1.27
CA ILE A 266 -5.68 18.09 -2.13
C ILE A 266 -5.24 18.83 -3.40
N ALA A 267 -6.12 19.64 -3.98
CA ALA A 267 -5.81 20.43 -5.17
C ALA A 267 -4.74 21.51 -4.86
N GLU A 268 -4.79 22.13 -3.68
CA GLU A 268 -3.76 23.05 -3.20
C GLU A 268 -2.41 22.36 -2.98
N ASP A 269 -2.41 21.23 -2.28
CA ASP A 269 -1.20 20.43 -2.02
C ASP A 269 -0.56 19.94 -3.34
N GLY A 270 -1.37 19.51 -4.31
CA GLY A 270 -0.90 19.09 -5.63
C GLY A 270 -0.26 20.23 -6.43
N ARG A 271 -0.84 21.44 -6.39
CA ARG A 271 -0.25 22.64 -7.00
C ARG A 271 1.07 23.01 -6.36
N ALA A 272 1.16 22.95 -5.03
CA ALA A 272 2.38 23.26 -4.28
C ALA A 272 3.53 22.28 -4.62
N LEU A 273 3.24 20.98 -4.69
CA LEU A 273 4.21 19.98 -5.09
C LEU A 273 4.69 20.13 -6.53
N TRP A 274 3.78 20.44 -7.45
CA TRP A 274 4.14 20.69 -8.84
C TRP A 274 5.07 21.90 -8.97
N ALA A 275 4.75 22.99 -8.26
CA ALA A 275 5.62 24.17 -8.21
C ALA A 275 7.00 23.84 -7.62
N PHE A 276 7.06 23.04 -6.55
CA PHE A 276 8.33 22.58 -5.97
C PHE A 276 9.16 21.74 -6.95
N LEU A 277 8.53 20.79 -7.67
CA LEU A 277 9.21 19.95 -8.66
C LEU A 277 9.75 20.76 -9.85
N LEU A 278 8.99 21.74 -10.35
CA LEU A 278 9.47 22.66 -11.36
C LEU A 278 10.70 23.42 -10.87
N THR A 279 10.64 23.96 -9.65
CA THR A 279 11.77 24.69 -9.04
C THR A 279 13.00 23.79 -8.85
N ALA A 280 12.80 22.54 -8.42
CA ALA A 280 13.87 21.56 -8.25
C ALA A 280 14.48 21.15 -9.59
N ASN A 281 13.66 20.99 -10.64
CA ASN A 281 14.13 20.69 -11.99
C ASN A 281 14.94 21.86 -12.57
N GLU A 282 14.51 23.10 -12.35
CA GLU A 282 15.28 24.29 -12.71
C GLU A 282 16.62 24.36 -11.98
N TRP A 283 16.64 24.05 -10.67
CA TRP A 283 17.86 23.96 -9.88
C TRP A 283 18.81 22.86 -10.38
N ALA A 284 18.29 21.67 -10.68
CA ALA A 284 19.07 20.57 -11.23
C ALA A 284 19.63 20.92 -12.63
N GLY A 285 18.85 21.61 -13.47
CA GLY A 285 19.31 22.11 -14.77
C GLY A 285 20.44 23.13 -14.66
N ARG A 286 20.40 24.01 -13.65
CA ARG A 286 21.49 24.96 -13.34
C ARG A 286 22.76 24.27 -12.84
N LEU A 287 22.64 23.18 -12.09
CA LEU A 287 23.77 22.37 -11.65
C LEU A 287 24.38 21.52 -12.77
N ALA A 288 23.60 21.18 -13.80
CA ALA A 288 24.08 20.43 -14.97
C ALA A 288 24.74 21.32 -16.04
N THR A 289 24.59 22.64 -15.94
CA THR A 289 25.10 23.63 -16.91
C THR A 289 26.22 24.53 -16.37
N GLY A 290 26.62 24.34 -15.10
CA GLY A 290 27.80 24.97 -14.49
C GLY A 290 28.89 23.95 -14.19
#